data_AF-A0A1G3PSR4-F1
#
_entry.id   AF-A0A1G3PSR4-F1
#
_cell.length_a   1.000
_cell.length_b   1.000
_cell.length_c   1.000
_cell.angle_alpha   90.00
_cell.angle_beta   90.00
_cell.angle_gamma   90.00
#
_symmetry.space_group_name_H-M   'P 1'
#
loop_
_entity.id
_entity.type
_entity.pdbx_description
1 polymer ?
#
loop_
_entity_poly.entity_id
_entity_poly.type
_entity_poly.pdbx_seq_one_letter_code
_entity_poly.pdbx_strand_id
1 'polypeptide(L)'
;MRYKILKPGNIPLQIAEAKERPLALILNSRQTKFPRGCDGWMTGTARAIDTYTSLGYTILASVEMNTYEFALWYAGSKGYPLAVFIPVWGTDDAREAAARVMDDFALNAEKVFFLPCITGIPAQRHKDFWPERDRALALSADAIAPVSIRPGGGLEELIASLPPARVRGDFRIDYEAGSGRGRAGIAQAGSRRFESWDYLVHWTRSFHTPFPGETRAEYYASVFADPSGYSHSAAHTLERILETGTVFASSDGIRGGYAGVSMTADQPELSLSIVRWRSRKDRYTYEPYGIAIARGYMETLGARPVVYGGDEDYDDMYDEDKPFFQFRGREGRWVKENEWRIPGDLRLGEIPKGNAAVVVPDAAASEKTAPLAHKLGMDIVVLNPRII
;
A
#
# COMPACT_ATOMS: atom_id res chain seq x y z
N MET A 1 -3.32 24.53 23.60
CA MET A 1 -4.56 23.97 23.00
C MET A 1 -5.17 23.02 24.02
N ARG A 2 -6.39 23.26 24.51
CA ARG A 2 -7.07 22.37 25.46
C ARG A 2 -7.82 21.30 24.68
N TYR A 3 -7.35 20.06 24.74
CA TYR A 3 -8.06 18.93 24.14
C TYR A 3 -9.41 18.72 24.85
N LYS A 4 -10.50 18.73 24.09
CA LYS A 4 -11.80 18.28 24.56
C LYS A 4 -11.92 16.82 24.12
N ILE A 5 -11.55 15.89 25.02
CA ILE A 5 -11.98 14.50 24.88
C ILE A 5 -13.51 14.56 24.88
N LEU A 6 -14.13 14.27 23.75
CA LEU A 6 -15.59 14.31 23.62
C LEU A 6 -16.20 13.34 24.65
N LYS A 7 -17.21 13.81 25.39
CA LYS A 7 -17.97 12.94 26.30
C LYS A 7 -18.80 11.95 25.46
N PRO A 8 -18.95 10.69 25.90
CA PRO A 8 -19.60 9.65 25.12
C PRO A 8 -21.09 9.94 24.96
N GLY A 9 -21.56 10.02 23.73
CA GLY A 9 -22.97 9.92 23.37
C GLY A 9 -23.09 8.95 22.20
N ASN A 10 -23.79 7.84 22.41
CA ASN A 10 -24.35 6.84 21.49
C ASN A 10 -23.47 6.23 20.38
N ILE A 11 -22.18 6.05 20.66
CA ILE A 11 -21.36 4.95 20.13
C ILE A 11 -21.24 3.96 21.30
N PRO A 12 -21.08 2.65 21.12
CA PRO A 12 -20.35 1.87 22.11
C PRO A 12 -18.88 2.33 22.14
N LEU A 13 -18.65 3.59 22.52
CA LEU A 13 -17.43 4.10 23.13
C LEU A 13 -17.38 3.46 24.52
N GLN A 14 -17.22 2.13 24.59
CA GLN A 14 -16.93 1.45 25.83
C GLN A 14 -15.51 1.84 26.25
N ILE A 15 -15.38 3.02 26.84
CA ILE A 15 -14.21 3.44 27.60
C ILE A 15 -14.10 2.57 28.88
N ALA A 16 -15.17 1.86 29.26
CA ALA A 16 -15.30 1.25 30.58
C ALA A 16 -14.30 0.10 30.83
N GLU A 17 -14.31 -0.98 30.04
CA GLU A 17 -13.48 -2.15 30.37
C GLU A 17 -11.99 -1.96 30.05
N ALA A 18 -11.66 -1.31 28.93
CA ALA A 18 -10.27 -1.22 28.52
C ALA A 18 -9.45 -0.18 29.31
N LYS A 19 -10.11 0.76 30.00
CA LYS A 19 -9.47 1.68 30.95
C LYS A 19 -9.17 1.03 32.30
N GLU A 20 -9.67 -0.18 32.56
CA GLU A 20 -9.30 -0.94 33.77
C GLU A 20 -7.89 -1.52 33.67
N ARG A 21 -7.37 -1.67 32.45
CA ARG A 21 -6.02 -2.18 32.16
C ARG A 21 -5.07 -1.03 31.85
N PRO A 22 -3.80 -1.10 32.29
CA PRO A 22 -2.80 -0.11 31.90
C PRO A 22 -2.52 -0.17 30.39
N LEU A 23 -2.17 0.98 29.79
CA LEU A 23 -1.92 1.11 28.35
C LEU A 23 -0.43 0.91 28.02
N ALA A 24 -0.15 0.04 27.06
CA ALA A 24 1.20 -0.17 26.52
C ALA A 24 1.30 0.36 25.09
N LEU A 25 2.28 1.21 24.83
CA LEU A 25 2.57 1.74 23.50
C LEU A 25 3.87 1.14 22.96
N ILE A 26 3.79 0.49 21.80
CA ILE A 26 4.98 -0.04 21.11
C ILE A 26 5.38 0.97 20.04
N LEU A 27 6.63 1.45 20.10
CA LEU A 27 7.12 2.50 19.22
C LEU A 27 8.16 1.99 18.25
N ASN A 28 7.95 2.34 16.99
CA ASN A 28 8.95 2.22 15.92
C ASN A 28 9.05 3.55 15.20
N SER A 29 10.27 3.98 14.92
CA SER A 29 10.51 5.01 13.91
C SER A 29 10.07 4.51 12.55
N ARG A 30 9.85 5.43 11.61
CA ARG A 30 9.44 5.08 10.24
C ARG A 30 10.38 4.02 9.64
N GLN A 31 9.77 2.94 9.18
CA GLN A 31 10.44 1.78 8.60
C GLN A 31 10.34 1.79 7.06
N THR A 32 10.94 0.79 6.42
CA THR A 32 10.76 0.53 4.99
C THR A 32 9.28 0.44 4.65
N LYS A 33 8.90 0.91 3.45
CA LYS A 33 7.54 0.72 2.93
C LYS A 33 7.29 -0.69 2.37
N PHE A 34 8.35 -1.46 2.16
CA PHE A 34 8.29 -2.85 1.70
C PHE A 34 8.75 -3.77 2.85
N PRO A 35 7.94 -3.89 3.91
CA PRO A 35 8.30 -4.71 5.06
C PRO A 35 8.20 -6.21 4.73
N ARG A 36 8.92 -7.04 5.49
CA ARG A 36 8.86 -8.50 5.39
C ARG A 36 8.65 -9.11 6.76
N GLY A 37 8.00 -10.28 6.83
CA GLY A 37 7.72 -10.92 8.12
C GLY A 37 8.95 -11.15 9.00
N CYS A 38 10.14 -11.34 8.40
CA CYS A 38 11.40 -11.51 9.14
C CYS A 38 12.06 -10.21 9.60
N ASP A 39 11.54 -9.04 9.23
CA ASP A 39 12.13 -7.77 9.61
C ASP A 39 12.20 -7.66 11.14
N GLY A 40 13.37 -7.27 11.65
CA GLY A 40 13.60 -7.18 13.09
C GLY A 40 12.57 -6.30 13.80
N TRP A 41 12.16 -5.19 13.17
CA TRP A 41 11.15 -4.30 13.75
C TRP A 41 9.75 -4.95 13.82
N MET A 42 9.38 -5.80 12.86
CA MET A 42 8.10 -6.51 12.87
C MET A 42 8.08 -7.59 13.94
N THR A 43 9.09 -8.45 13.95
CA THR A 43 9.22 -9.53 14.93
C THR A 43 9.40 -8.98 16.36
N GLY A 44 10.17 -7.91 16.53
CA GLY A 44 10.32 -7.21 17.81
C GLY A 44 9.02 -6.56 18.29
N THR A 45 8.23 -5.99 17.38
CA THR A 45 6.91 -5.41 17.69
C THR A 45 5.91 -6.50 18.11
N ALA A 46 5.84 -7.59 17.36
CA ALA A 46 5.00 -8.75 17.69
C ALA A 46 5.32 -9.30 19.10
N ARG A 47 6.62 -9.53 19.38
CA ARG A 47 7.09 -10.01 20.68
C ARG A 47 6.77 -9.03 21.82
N ALA A 48 6.92 -7.73 21.59
CA ALA A 48 6.54 -6.71 22.56
C ALA A 48 5.04 -6.76 22.86
N ILE A 49 4.20 -6.82 21.82
CA ILE A 49 2.73 -6.91 21.96
C ILE A 49 2.33 -8.15 22.76
N ASP A 50 2.85 -9.32 22.42
CA ASP A 50 2.55 -10.58 23.13
C ASP A 50 2.93 -10.45 24.61
N THR A 51 4.12 -9.91 24.89
CA THR A 51 4.62 -9.76 26.26
C THR A 51 3.74 -8.80 27.07
N TYR A 52 3.49 -7.58 26.57
CA TYR A 52 2.68 -6.60 27.29
C TYR A 52 1.24 -7.07 27.51
N THR A 53 0.66 -7.76 26.53
CA THR A 53 -0.68 -8.32 26.67
C THR A 53 -0.71 -9.39 27.78
N SER A 54 0.32 -10.25 27.85
CA SER A 54 0.46 -11.26 28.91
C SER A 54 0.63 -10.65 30.31
N LEU A 55 1.21 -9.44 30.38
CA LEU A 55 1.35 -8.65 31.61
C LEU A 55 0.09 -7.86 31.97
N GLY A 56 -1.03 -8.08 31.27
CA GLY A 56 -2.30 -7.43 31.60
C GLY A 56 -2.47 -6.05 30.98
N TYR A 57 -1.64 -5.63 30.03
CA TYR A 57 -1.81 -4.35 29.34
C TYR A 57 -2.83 -4.42 28.21
N THR A 58 -3.42 -3.28 27.88
CA THR A 58 -4.12 -3.02 26.61
C THR A 58 -3.14 -2.35 25.66
N ILE A 59 -3.11 -2.79 24.40
CA ILE A 59 -2.20 -2.25 23.39
C ILE A 59 -2.76 -0.94 22.84
N LEU A 60 -1.97 0.13 22.92
CA LEU A 60 -2.27 1.42 22.34
C LEU A 60 -1.65 1.52 20.94
N ALA A 61 -2.49 1.68 19.92
CA ALA A 61 -2.10 1.71 18.51
C ALA A 61 -2.77 2.88 17.77
N SER A 62 -2.44 3.04 16.48
CA SER A 62 -3.01 4.08 15.61
C SER A 62 -2.97 3.64 14.13
N VAL A 63 -3.33 4.54 13.22
CA VAL A 63 -3.44 4.31 11.77
C VAL A 63 -2.58 5.30 10.96
N GLU A 64 -2.57 5.18 9.63
CA GLU A 64 -1.89 6.02 8.62
C GLU A 64 -0.36 5.83 8.48
N MET A 65 0.25 5.03 9.36
CA MET A 65 1.65 4.66 9.25
C MET A 65 1.82 3.18 9.49
N ASN A 66 2.56 2.52 8.61
CA ASN A 66 2.73 1.07 8.63
C ASN A 66 3.23 0.51 9.96
N THR A 67 4.04 1.27 10.71
CA THR A 67 4.52 0.88 12.04
C THR A 67 3.41 0.81 13.09
N TYR A 68 2.46 1.75 13.04
CA TYR A 68 1.30 1.75 13.93
C TYR A 68 0.22 0.78 13.45
N GLU A 69 -0.02 0.75 12.14
CA GLU A 69 -0.98 -0.14 11.51
C GLU A 69 -0.59 -1.61 11.69
N PHE A 70 0.70 -1.96 11.63
CA PHE A 70 1.16 -3.32 11.94
C PHE A 70 0.90 -3.70 13.39
N ALA A 71 1.16 -2.80 14.35
CA ALA A 71 0.87 -3.06 15.76
C ALA A 71 -0.64 -3.24 16.00
N LEU A 72 -1.46 -2.41 15.35
CA LEU A 72 -2.92 -2.51 15.36
C LEU A 72 -3.38 -3.86 14.81
N TRP A 73 -2.93 -4.21 13.60
CA TRP A 73 -3.26 -5.47 12.96
C TRP A 73 -2.83 -6.68 13.80
N TYR A 74 -1.58 -6.71 14.27
CA TYR A 74 -1.04 -7.86 14.97
C TYR A 74 -1.83 -8.13 16.26
N ALA A 75 -2.03 -7.11 17.10
CA ALA A 75 -2.84 -7.23 18.31
C ALA A 75 -4.30 -7.60 17.99
N GLY A 76 -4.90 -7.00 16.96
CA GLY A 76 -6.27 -7.29 16.52
C GLY A 76 -6.46 -8.73 16.06
N SER A 77 -5.54 -9.23 15.24
CA SER A 77 -5.53 -10.60 14.72
C SER A 77 -5.41 -11.67 15.81
N LYS A 78 -4.85 -11.30 16.98
CA LYS A 78 -4.73 -12.17 18.16
C LYS A 78 -5.91 -12.02 19.13
N GLY A 79 -6.85 -11.12 18.86
CA GLY A 79 -7.97 -10.81 19.76
C GLY A 79 -7.53 -10.12 21.06
N TYR A 80 -6.38 -9.44 21.04
CA TYR A 80 -5.87 -8.73 22.21
C TYR A 80 -6.62 -7.40 22.44
N PRO A 81 -6.73 -6.93 23.69
CA PRO A 81 -7.35 -5.63 23.97
C PRO A 81 -6.60 -4.48 23.31
N LEU A 82 -7.35 -3.62 22.63
CA LEU A 82 -6.83 -2.52 21.81
C LEU A 82 -7.47 -1.18 22.18
N ALA A 83 -6.60 -0.19 22.34
CA ALA A 83 -6.93 1.23 22.35
C ALA A 83 -6.46 1.82 21.03
N VAL A 84 -7.39 2.26 20.17
CA VAL A 84 -7.04 2.72 18.82
C VAL A 84 -7.22 4.22 18.71
N PHE A 85 -6.11 4.93 18.58
CA PHE A 85 -6.10 6.35 18.33
C PHE A 85 -6.37 6.62 16.85
N ILE A 86 -7.48 7.29 16.54
CA ILE A 86 -7.87 7.60 15.16
C ILE A 86 -7.89 9.12 14.94
N PRO A 87 -7.20 9.63 13.90
CA PRO A 87 -7.35 11.02 13.53
C PRO A 87 -8.75 11.26 12.95
N VAL A 88 -9.35 12.40 13.32
CA VAL A 88 -10.62 12.87 12.78
C VAL A 88 -10.35 14.22 12.12
N TRP A 89 -10.41 14.25 10.79
CA TRP A 89 -9.99 15.39 9.98
C TRP A 89 -11.15 16.33 9.70
N GLY A 90 -11.01 17.62 10.02
CA GLY A 90 -12.01 18.63 9.67
C GLY A 90 -13.41 18.34 10.23
N THR A 91 -14.36 18.05 9.35
CA THR A 91 -15.77 17.75 9.68
C THR A 91 -16.09 16.25 9.65
N ASP A 92 -15.08 15.38 9.56
CA ASP A 92 -15.28 13.94 9.52
C ASP A 92 -16.03 13.43 10.76
N ASP A 93 -16.92 12.46 10.57
CA ASP A 93 -17.58 11.78 11.67
C ASP A 93 -16.66 10.71 12.28
N ALA A 94 -16.43 10.81 13.59
CA ALA A 94 -15.54 9.91 14.32
C ALA A 94 -16.04 8.44 14.34
N ARG A 95 -17.35 8.21 14.26
CA ARG A 95 -17.95 6.86 14.20
C ARG A 95 -17.67 6.22 12.87
N GLU A 96 -17.85 6.97 11.80
CA GLU A 96 -17.57 6.48 10.45
C GLU A 96 -16.08 6.18 10.30
N ALA A 97 -15.20 7.04 10.83
CA ALA A 97 -13.77 6.77 10.87
C ALA A 97 -13.45 5.49 11.66
N ALA A 98 -14.05 5.29 12.83
CA ALA A 98 -13.88 4.08 13.62
C ALA A 98 -14.40 2.83 12.91
N ALA A 99 -15.58 2.89 12.31
CA ALA A 99 -16.19 1.78 11.56
C ALA A 99 -15.31 1.36 10.38
N ARG A 100 -14.79 2.32 9.61
CA ARG A 100 -13.83 2.01 8.53
C ARG A 100 -12.58 1.29 9.04
N VAL A 101 -12.03 1.71 10.18
CA VAL A 101 -10.86 1.04 10.78
C VAL A 101 -11.22 -0.36 11.30
N MET A 102 -12.40 -0.52 11.92
CA MET A 102 -12.88 -1.84 12.35
C MET A 102 -12.97 -2.83 11.19
N ASP A 103 -13.59 -2.43 10.09
CA ASP A 103 -13.80 -3.27 8.92
C ASP A 103 -12.48 -3.57 8.20
N ASP A 104 -11.66 -2.54 7.94
CA ASP A 104 -10.40 -2.67 7.19
C ASP A 104 -9.33 -3.49 7.92
N PHE A 105 -9.35 -3.48 9.26
CA PHE A 105 -8.44 -4.29 10.08
C PHE A 105 -9.09 -5.55 10.65
N ALA A 106 -10.34 -5.86 10.29
CA ALA A 106 -11.10 -7.00 10.79
C ALA A 106 -11.06 -7.13 12.34
N LEU A 107 -11.25 -5.99 13.03
CA LEU A 107 -11.11 -5.91 14.48
C LEU A 107 -12.34 -6.49 15.21
N ASN A 108 -12.12 -7.07 16.40
CA ASN A 108 -13.21 -7.52 17.26
C ASN A 108 -13.77 -6.36 18.10
N ALA A 109 -15.04 -6.01 17.90
CA ALA A 109 -15.71 -4.89 18.59
C ALA A 109 -15.72 -5.02 20.12
N GLU A 110 -15.67 -6.23 20.68
CA GLU A 110 -15.62 -6.46 22.13
C GLU A 110 -14.22 -6.27 22.74
N LYS A 111 -13.19 -6.15 21.90
CA LYS A 111 -11.78 -6.03 22.33
C LYS A 111 -11.18 -4.68 21.99
N VAL A 112 -11.91 -3.82 21.30
CA VAL A 112 -11.39 -2.56 20.75
C VAL A 112 -12.21 -1.38 21.27
N PHE A 113 -11.52 -0.32 21.66
CA PHE A 113 -12.14 1.00 21.84
C PHE A 113 -11.34 2.07 21.11
N PHE A 114 -12.05 3.10 20.66
CA PHE A 114 -11.48 4.18 19.87
C PHE A 114 -11.26 5.45 20.69
N LEU A 115 -10.12 6.08 20.44
CA LEU A 115 -9.71 7.37 20.97
C LEU A 115 -9.65 8.36 19.81
N PRO A 116 -10.77 9.03 19.47
CA PRO A 116 -10.77 9.99 18.37
C PRO A 116 -9.94 11.23 18.73
N CYS A 117 -9.09 11.65 17.81
CA CYS A 117 -8.32 12.88 17.94
C CYS A 117 -8.71 13.86 16.85
N ILE A 118 -9.49 14.85 17.25
CA ILE A 118 -9.95 15.92 16.37
C ILE A 118 -8.80 16.87 16.15
N THR A 119 -8.43 17.04 14.88
CA THR A 119 -7.35 17.93 14.48
C THR A 119 -7.88 19.05 13.58
N GLY A 120 -7.36 20.26 13.79
CA GLY A 120 -7.62 21.41 12.90
C GLY A 120 -6.80 21.37 11.61
N ILE A 121 -5.96 20.34 11.42
CA ILE A 121 -5.13 20.17 10.24
C ILE A 121 -6.00 19.58 9.11
N PRO A 122 -5.96 20.15 7.89
CA PRO A 122 -6.66 19.55 6.75
C PRO A 122 -6.12 18.15 6.40
N ALA A 123 -6.98 17.24 5.93
CA ALA A 123 -6.60 15.86 5.58
C ALA A 123 -5.44 15.77 4.56
N GLN A 124 -5.32 16.75 3.65
CA GLN A 124 -4.23 16.81 2.67
C GLN A 124 -2.86 17.03 3.33
N ARG A 125 -2.84 17.55 4.56
CA ARG A 125 -1.67 17.83 5.38
C ARG A 125 -1.58 16.88 6.59
N HIS A 126 -2.17 15.69 6.51
CA HIS A 126 -2.21 14.72 7.61
C HIS A 126 -0.83 14.42 8.25
N LYS A 127 0.27 14.50 7.48
CA LYS A 127 1.63 14.29 8.01
C LYS A 127 2.06 15.33 9.04
N ASP A 128 1.51 16.54 8.98
CA ASP A 128 1.81 17.60 9.94
C ASP A 128 1.25 17.28 11.34
N PHE A 129 0.28 16.36 11.41
CA PHE A 129 -0.30 15.87 12.65
C PHE A 129 0.52 14.75 13.30
N TRP A 130 1.42 14.08 12.57
CA TRP A 130 2.14 12.92 13.10
C TRP A 130 2.91 13.20 14.41
N PRO A 131 3.64 14.32 14.58
CA PRO A 131 4.30 14.62 15.85
C PRO A 131 3.31 14.80 17.02
N GLU A 132 2.15 15.38 16.75
CA GLU A 132 1.11 15.58 17.75
C GLU A 132 0.46 14.25 18.16
N ARG A 133 0.13 13.40 17.18
CA ARG A 133 -0.33 12.02 17.40
C ARG A 133 0.65 11.24 18.26
N ASP A 134 1.92 11.24 17.88
CA ASP A 134 2.96 10.45 18.57
C ASP A 134 3.10 10.92 20.03
N ARG A 135 3.07 12.24 20.26
CA ARG A 135 3.09 12.82 21.61
C ARG A 135 1.84 12.46 22.41
N ALA A 136 0.65 12.53 21.81
CA ALA A 136 -0.59 12.18 22.49
C ALA A 136 -0.60 10.71 22.91
N LEU A 137 -0.23 9.81 22.00
CA LEU A 137 -0.07 8.37 22.29
C LEU A 137 0.92 8.14 23.44
N ALA A 138 2.09 8.74 23.39
CA ALA A 138 3.13 8.57 24.41
C ALA A 138 2.72 9.09 25.79
N LEU A 139 1.99 10.21 25.85
CA LEU A 139 1.48 10.76 27.10
C LEU A 139 0.34 9.92 27.70
N SER A 140 -0.46 9.28 26.85
CA SER A 140 -1.55 8.37 27.25
C SER A 140 -1.05 7.01 27.74
N ALA A 141 0.15 6.58 27.35
CA ALA A 141 0.69 5.27 27.73
C ALA A 141 1.23 5.22 29.16
N ASP A 142 0.95 4.10 29.83
CA ASP A 142 1.53 3.76 31.14
C ASP A 142 2.90 3.08 30.99
N ALA A 143 3.07 2.32 29.89
CA ALA A 143 4.35 1.73 29.51
C ALA A 143 4.64 1.96 28.03
N ILE A 144 5.91 2.18 27.70
CA ILE A 144 6.39 2.45 26.34
C ILE A 144 7.54 1.51 26.02
N ALA A 145 7.38 0.77 24.92
CA ALA A 145 8.36 -0.19 24.41
C ALA A 145 8.95 0.32 23.09
N PRO A 146 10.07 1.05 23.11
CA PRO A 146 10.83 1.33 21.90
C PRO A 146 11.41 0.03 21.32
N VAL A 147 11.05 -0.28 20.07
CA VAL A 147 11.58 -1.45 19.34
C VAL A 147 12.68 -1.00 18.39
N SER A 148 12.36 -0.36 17.27
CA SER A 148 13.36 0.14 16.31
C SER A 148 13.26 1.66 16.18
N ILE A 149 14.15 2.38 16.85
CA ILE A 149 14.13 3.85 16.95
C ILE A 149 15.34 4.45 16.22
N ARG A 150 15.07 5.33 15.25
CA ARG A 150 16.11 6.02 14.47
C ARG A 150 16.91 6.97 15.37
N PRO A 151 18.25 6.85 15.42
CA PRO A 151 19.09 7.81 16.12
C PRO A 151 18.93 9.23 15.59
N GLY A 152 18.80 10.21 16.49
CA GLY A 152 18.54 11.62 16.19
C GLY A 152 17.16 11.88 15.56
N GLY A 153 16.24 10.92 15.62
CA GLY A 153 14.87 11.07 15.11
C GLY A 153 13.91 11.67 16.15
N GLY A 154 12.79 12.22 15.68
CA GLY A 154 11.79 12.84 16.57
C GLY A 154 11.19 11.89 17.63
N LEU A 155 11.08 10.58 17.35
CA LEU A 155 10.66 9.61 18.37
C LEU A 155 11.72 9.40 19.45
N GLU A 156 13.01 9.49 19.14
CA GLU A 156 14.06 9.40 20.15
C GLU A 156 14.02 10.61 21.09
N GLU A 157 13.88 11.81 20.53
CA GLU A 157 13.69 13.05 21.30
C GLU A 157 12.44 12.98 22.19
N LEU A 158 11.32 12.49 21.62
CA LEU A 158 10.09 12.27 22.38
C LEU A 158 10.33 11.30 23.54
N ILE A 159 10.93 10.13 23.29
CA ILE A 159 11.22 9.12 24.33
C ILE A 159 12.12 9.72 25.42
N ALA A 160 13.15 10.47 25.06
CA ALA A 160 14.06 11.12 26.00
C ALA A 160 13.37 12.17 26.89
N SER A 161 12.27 12.77 26.41
CA SER A 161 11.47 13.75 27.16
C SER A 161 10.50 13.12 28.18
N LEU A 162 10.29 11.79 28.12
CA LEU A 162 9.32 11.09 28.96
C LEU A 162 9.95 10.59 30.27
N PRO A 163 9.16 10.37 31.33
CA PRO A 163 9.67 9.78 32.56
C PRO A 163 10.34 8.42 32.30
N PRO A 164 11.60 8.20 32.71
CA PRO A 164 12.33 6.94 32.46
C PRO A 164 11.59 5.71 32.98
N ALA A 165 10.84 5.87 34.08
CA ALA A 165 10.01 4.83 34.67
C ALA A 165 8.90 4.28 33.77
N ARG A 166 8.54 4.96 32.66
CA ARG A 166 7.57 4.45 31.67
C ARG A 166 8.23 3.73 30.49
N VAL A 167 9.49 4.01 30.22
CA VAL A 167 10.19 3.47 29.05
C VAL A 167 10.86 2.14 29.42
N ARG A 168 10.69 1.12 28.59
CA ARG A 168 11.25 -0.23 28.79
C ARG A 168 12.03 -0.66 27.54
N GLY A 169 13.33 -0.80 27.68
CA GLY A 169 14.25 -1.09 26.57
C GLY A 169 14.32 -2.56 26.16
N ASP A 170 13.50 -3.44 26.74
CA ASP A 170 13.64 -4.89 26.65
C ASP A 170 13.46 -5.44 25.21
N PHE A 171 12.82 -4.67 24.34
CA PHE A 171 12.57 -5.02 22.94
C PHE A 171 13.39 -4.20 21.96
N ARG A 172 14.31 -3.35 22.44
CA ARG A 172 15.07 -2.46 21.59
C ARG A 172 16.01 -3.26 20.69
N ILE A 173 15.98 -2.93 19.41
CA ILE A 173 16.89 -3.42 18.39
C ILE A 173 17.51 -2.24 17.66
N ASP A 174 18.57 -2.51 16.90
CA ASP A 174 19.18 -1.49 16.05
C ASP A 174 18.20 -1.00 14.99
N TYR A 175 18.27 0.29 14.69
CA TYR A 175 17.52 0.86 13.59
C TYR A 175 18.23 0.59 12.27
N GLU A 176 17.58 -0.17 11.42
CA GLU A 176 18.03 -0.36 10.04
C GLU A 176 17.34 0.67 9.15
N ALA A 177 18.12 1.63 8.63
CA ALA A 177 17.62 2.50 7.58
C ALA A 177 17.16 1.61 6.43
N GLY A 178 15.87 1.70 6.05
CA GLY A 178 15.26 0.80 5.08
C GLY A 178 16.18 0.61 3.88
N SER A 179 16.59 -0.64 3.66
CA SER A 179 17.78 -1.05 2.87
C SER A 179 17.66 -0.81 1.36
N GLY A 180 16.78 0.11 0.94
CA GLY A 180 16.47 0.34 -0.47
C GLY A 180 15.86 -0.90 -1.10
N ARG A 181 15.15 -1.77 -0.36
CA ARG A 181 14.59 -3.03 -0.89
C ARG A 181 13.66 -2.80 -2.07
N GLY A 182 12.84 -1.75 -2.03
CA GLY A 182 12.03 -1.34 -3.19
C GLY A 182 12.85 -0.83 -4.38
N ARG A 183 14.13 -0.50 -4.16
CA ARG A 183 15.12 -0.04 -5.15
C ARG A 183 16.18 -1.10 -5.46
N ALA A 184 16.00 -2.34 -5.00
CA ALA A 184 16.86 -3.44 -5.43
C ALA A 184 16.83 -3.45 -6.96
N GLY A 185 18.00 -3.28 -7.59
CA GLY A 185 18.09 -2.96 -9.00
C GLY A 185 17.27 -3.95 -9.81
N ILE A 186 16.22 -3.46 -10.47
CA ILE A 186 15.64 -4.18 -11.59
C ILE A 186 16.79 -4.26 -12.59
N ALA A 187 17.43 -5.42 -12.67
CA ALA A 187 18.35 -5.71 -13.75
C ALA A 187 17.59 -5.30 -15.01
N GLN A 188 18.17 -4.43 -15.84
CA GLN A 188 17.57 -4.14 -17.12
C GLN A 188 17.47 -5.49 -17.82
N ALA A 189 16.27 -6.08 -17.81
CA ALA A 189 16.03 -7.33 -18.47
C ALA A 189 16.36 -7.03 -19.92
N GLY A 190 17.43 -7.63 -20.44
CA GLY A 190 17.77 -7.50 -21.84
C GLY A 190 16.55 -7.94 -22.61
N SER A 191 15.85 -7.02 -23.25
CA SER A 191 14.62 -7.30 -23.94
C SER A 191 14.97 -7.87 -25.31
N ARG A 192 14.40 -9.02 -25.63
CA ARG A 192 14.23 -9.46 -27.01
C ARG A 192 13.58 -8.32 -27.79
N ARG A 193 14.11 -8.01 -28.97
CA ARG A 193 13.45 -7.09 -29.90
C ARG A 193 12.28 -7.79 -30.58
N PHE A 194 11.18 -7.08 -30.72
CA PHE A 194 9.99 -7.57 -31.41
C PHE A 194 9.88 -6.89 -32.78
N GLU A 195 9.79 -7.68 -33.86
CA GLU A 195 9.63 -7.14 -35.22
C GLU A 195 8.31 -6.37 -35.37
N SER A 196 7.26 -6.85 -34.71
CA SER A 196 5.97 -6.18 -34.58
C SER A 196 5.45 -6.32 -33.15
N TRP A 197 4.72 -5.30 -32.69
CA TRP A 197 4.06 -5.30 -31.39
C TRP A 197 2.74 -4.54 -31.50
N ASP A 198 1.65 -5.28 -31.61
CA ASP A 198 0.29 -4.73 -31.67
C ASP A 198 -0.51 -5.07 -30.41
N TYR A 199 0.12 -4.89 -29.26
CA TYR A 199 -0.47 -5.11 -27.95
C TYR A 199 -0.42 -3.83 -27.11
N LEU A 200 -1.41 -3.68 -26.22
CA LEU A 200 -1.35 -2.79 -25.08
C LEU A 200 -0.87 -3.60 -23.87
N VAL A 201 0.07 -3.06 -23.09
CA VAL A 201 0.64 -3.75 -21.93
C VAL A 201 0.26 -3.05 -20.64
N HIS A 202 -0.40 -3.78 -19.74
CA HIS A 202 -0.50 -3.42 -18.34
C HIS A 202 0.69 -4.00 -17.58
N TRP A 203 1.69 -3.16 -17.31
CA TRP A 203 2.83 -3.55 -16.48
C TRP A 203 2.42 -3.60 -15.02
N THR A 204 2.69 -4.72 -14.36
CA THR A 204 2.50 -4.86 -12.92
C THR A 204 3.63 -4.16 -12.17
N ARG A 205 3.40 -3.91 -10.88
CA ARG A 205 4.34 -3.21 -10.01
C ARG A 205 4.17 -3.69 -8.59
N SER A 206 5.21 -3.54 -7.78
CA SER A 206 5.15 -3.80 -6.36
C SER A 206 4.27 -2.76 -5.65
N PHE A 207 3.46 -3.20 -4.69
CA PHE A 207 2.60 -2.36 -3.86
C PHE A 207 3.15 -2.27 -2.45
N HIS A 208 3.10 -1.09 -1.81
CA HIS A 208 3.50 -0.91 -0.41
C HIS A 208 2.30 -0.64 0.52
N THR A 209 1.14 -0.97 0.01
CA THR A 209 -0.19 -0.80 0.58
C THR A 209 -1.01 -2.01 0.13
N PRO A 210 -2.22 -2.23 0.68
CA PRO A 210 -3.10 -3.26 0.16
C PRO A 210 -3.31 -3.14 -1.35
N PHE A 211 -3.46 -4.28 -2.01
CA PHE A 211 -3.93 -4.34 -3.38
C PHE A 211 -5.33 -3.71 -3.51
N PRO A 212 -5.76 -3.30 -4.71
CA PRO A 212 -7.16 -2.96 -4.94
C PRO A 212 -8.09 -4.10 -4.48
N GLY A 213 -9.07 -3.74 -3.65
CA GLY A 213 -10.05 -4.67 -3.07
C GLY A 213 -9.51 -5.53 -1.91
N GLU A 214 -8.26 -5.35 -1.49
CA GLU A 214 -7.69 -6.01 -0.32
C GLU A 214 -7.79 -5.09 0.92
N THR A 215 -8.13 -5.67 2.06
CA THR A 215 -8.16 -4.99 3.36
C THR A 215 -6.76 -4.89 3.95
N ARG A 216 -6.54 -3.96 4.89
CA ARG A 216 -5.28 -3.91 5.66
C ARG A 216 -5.05 -5.17 6.48
N ALA A 217 -6.11 -5.83 6.94
CA ALA A 217 -6.01 -7.11 7.65
C ALA A 217 -5.36 -8.20 6.78
N GLU A 218 -5.82 -8.36 5.55
CA GLU A 218 -5.28 -9.32 4.57
C GLU A 218 -3.86 -8.94 4.17
N TYR A 219 -3.61 -7.64 3.91
CA TYR A 219 -2.30 -7.12 3.56
C TYR A 219 -1.25 -7.49 4.62
N TYR A 220 -1.46 -7.10 5.88
CA TYR A 220 -0.48 -7.37 6.94
C TYR A 220 -0.36 -8.86 7.26
N ALA A 221 -1.44 -9.64 7.11
CA ALA A 221 -1.38 -11.09 7.25
C ALA A 221 -0.45 -11.72 6.20
N SER A 222 -0.59 -11.34 4.93
CA SER A 222 0.29 -11.86 3.87
C SER A 222 1.75 -11.41 4.05
N VAL A 223 1.97 -10.14 4.41
CA VAL A 223 3.31 -9.58 4.62
C VAL A 223 4.03 -10.28 5.77
N PHE A 224 3.32 -10.54 6.87
CA PHE A 224 3.91 -11.19 8.03
C PHE A 224 4.11 -12.70 7.82
N ALA A 225 3.24 -13.33 7.03
CA ALA A 225 3.32 -14.75 6.68
C ALA A 225 4.43 -15.09 5.67
N ASP A 226 4.98 -14.11 4.94
CA ASP A 226 6.11 -14.28 4.03
C ASP A 226 7.40 -13.70 4.66
N PRO A 227 8.23 -14.53 5.35
CA PRO A 227 9.36 -14.03 6.11
C PRO A 227 10.44 -13.48 5.20
N SER A 228 10.77 -14.18 4.10
CA SER A 228 11.93 -13.85 3.26
C SER A 228 11.58 -13.12 1.97
N GLY A 229 10.36 -13.30 1.46
CA GLY A 229 9.85 -12.65 0.26
C GLY A 229 9.10 -11.36 0.56
N TYR A 230 8.45 -10.83 -0.47
CA TYR A 230 7.51 -9.73 -0.33
C TYR A 230 6.23 -10.08 -1.08
N SER A 231 5.16 -10.37 -0.34
CA SER A 231 3.86 -10.83 -0.86
C SER A 231 3.19 -9.85 -1.83
N HIS A 232 3.69 -8.62 -1.90
CA HIS A 232 3.16 -7.54 -2.74
C HIS A 232 4.15 -7.10 -3.83
N SER A 233 5.01 -8.01 -4.28
CA SER A 233 5.91 -7.77 -5.42
C SER A 233 5.14 -7.65 -6.75
N ALA A 234 5.80 -7.16 -7.80
CA ALA A 234 5.22 -7.16 -9.15
C ALA A 234 4.87 -8.58 -9.66
N ALA A 235 5.67 -9.58 -9.30
CA ALA A 235 5.38 -10.98 -9.62
C ALA A 235 4.10 -11.46 -8.91
N HIS A 236 3.96 -11.18 -7.62
CA HIS A 236 2.75 -11.51 -6.87
C HIS A 236 1.52 -10.72 -7.34
N THR A 237 1.72 -9.48 -7.83
CA THR A 237 0.64 -8.70 -8.46
C THR A 237 0.16 -9.38 -9.74
N LEU A 238 1.08 -9.89 -10.56
CA LEU A 238 0.73 -10.66 -11.77
C LEU A 238 -0.01 -11.95 -11.40
N GLU A 239 0.49 -12.71 -10.42
CA GLU A 239 -0.16 -13.93 -9.93
C GLU A 239 -1.59 -13.64 -9.48
N ARG A 240 -1.80 -12.59 -8.68
CA ARG A 240 -3.14 -12.17 -8.25
C ARG A 240 -4.06 -11.82 -9.41
N ILE A 241 -3.56 -11.08 -10.40
CA ILE A 241 -4.34 -10.73 -11.62
C ILE A 241 -4.78 -12.01 -12.35
N LEU A 242 -3.89 -12.99 -12.50
CA LEU A 242 -4.20 -14.25 -13.17
C LEU A 242 -5.13 -15.15 -12.35
N GLU A 243 -4.99 -15.18 -11.01
CA GLU A 243 -5.86 -15.93 -10.11
C GLU A 243 -7.29 -15.41 -10.12
N THR A 244 -7.43 -14.08 -10.03
CA THR A 244 -8.72 -13.38 -10.03
C THR A 244 -9.31 -13.21 -11.44
N GLY A 245 -8.49 -13.40 -12.48
CA GLY A 245 -8.85 -13.13 -13.86
C GLY A 245 -9.25 -11.67 -14.10
N THR A 246 -8.75 -10.72 -13.31
CA THR A 246 -9.18 -9.32 -13.36
C THR A 246 -8.00 -8.37 -13.14
N VAL A 247 -7.84 -7.38 -14.02
CA VAL A 247 -7.02 -6.19 -13.73
C VAL A 247 -7.94 -5.14 -13.13
N PHE A 248 -7.80 -4.90 -11.83
CA PHE A 248 -8.64 -3.94 -11.12
C PHE A 248 -8.29 -2.51 -11.51
N ALA A 249 -9.32 -1.72 -11.78
CA ALA A 249 -9.18 -0.30 -12.05
C ALA A 249 -8.74 0.47 -10.82
N SER A 250 -8.06 1.58 -11.05
CA SER A 250 -7.69 2.53 -10.01
C SER A 250 -7.95 3.95 -10.49
N SER A 251 -8.30 4.83 -9.55
CA SER A 251 -8.32 6.28 -9.76
C SER A 251 -7.02 6.98 -9.34
N ASP A 252 -6.02 6.22 -8.85
CA ASP A 252 -4.72 6.77 -8.41
C ASP A 252 -4.02 7.50 -9.56
N GLY A 253 -3.92 8.81 -9.44
CA GLY A 253 -3.25 9.66 -10.43
C GLY A 253 -4.11 10.05 -11.63
N ILE A 254 -5.40 9.70 -11.64
CA ILE A 254 -6.37 10.09 -12.67
C ILE A 254 -7.18 11.31 -12.17
N ARG A 255 -7.16 12.41 -12.93
CA ARG A 255 -7.92 13.62 -12.59
C ARG A 255 -9.42 13.31 -12.60
N GLY A 256 -10.18 13.89 -11.68
CA GLY A 256 -11.62 13.64 -11.55
C GLY A 256 -11.97 12.33 -10.84
N GLY A 257 -10.98 11.52 -10.44
CA GLY A 257 -11.23 10.30 -9.68
C GLY A 257 -11.82 9.15 -10.50
N TYR A 258 -11.79 9.23 -11.83
CA TYR A 258 -12.25 8.14 -12.70
C TYR A 258 -11.38 6.91 -12.49
N ALA A 259 -12.02 5.76 -12.29
CA ALA A 259 -11.33 4.48 -12.19
C ALA A 259 -11.12 3.88 -13.59
N GLY A 260 -9.88 3.52 -13.91
CA GLY A 260 -9.57 2.79 -15.13
C GLY A 260 -8.30 1.96 -15.02
N VAL A 261 -8.06 1.13 -16.02
CA VAL A 261 -6.81 0.39 -16.19
C VAL A 261 -5.94 1.14 -17.20
N SER A 262 -4.77 1.60 -16.74
CA SER A 262 -3.74 2.19 -17.61
C SER A 262 -2.87 1.11 -18.25
N MET A 263 -2.58 1.27 -19.54
CA MET A 263 -1.72 0.41 -20.34
C MET A 263 -0.78 1.27 -21.20
N THR A 264 0.27 0.67 -21.75
CA THR A 264 1.14 1.32 -22.74
C THR A 264 1.06 0.62 -24.08
N ALA A 265 1.06 1.39 -25.16
CA ALA A 265 1.20 0.86 -26.52
C ALA A 265 2.67 0.63 -26.93
N ASP A 266 3.63 0.98 -26.06
CA ASP A 266 5.05 0.80 -26.33
C ASP A 266 5.43 -0.69 -26.38
N GLN A 267 6.44 -0.98 -27.20
CA GLN A 267 7.09 -2.28 -27.20
C GLN A 267 7.81 -2.52 -25.86
N PRO A 268 7.92 -3.78 -25.39
CA PRO A 268 8.58 -4.08 -24.14
C PRO A 268 10.00 -3.52 -24.03
N GLU A 269 10.79 -3.50 -25.11
CA GLU A 269 12.12 -2.89 -25.09
C GLU A 269 12.11 -1.40 -24.80
N LEU A 270 11.12 -0.66 -25.32
CA LEU A 270 10.98 0.77 -25.11
C LEU A 270 10.49 1.07 -23.70
N SER A 271 9.45 0.35 -23.23
CA SER A 271 8.96 0.49 -21.85
C SER A 271 10.07 0.19 -20.84
N LEU A 272 10.82 -0.91 -21.04
CA LEU A 272 11.90 -1.27 -20.12
C LEU A 272 13.08 -0.31 -20.17
N SER A 273 13.34 0.36 -21.30
CA SER A 273 14.41 1.36 -21.41
C SER A 273 14.20 2.60 -20.52
N ILE A 274 12.96 2.87 -20.09
CA ILE A 274 12.61 4.02 -19.24
C ILE A 274 12.34 3.61 -17.78
N VAL A 275 12.60 2.36 -17.41
CA VAL A 275 12.53 1.87 -16.03
C VAL A 275 13.50 2.67 -15.18
N ARG A 276 12.94 3.37 -14.19
CA ARG A 276 13.72 4.12 -13.20
C ARG A 276 12.97 4.20 -11.89
N TRP A 277 13.73 4.29 -10.81
CA TRP A 277 13.19 4.56 -9.49
C TRP A 277 12.58 5.96 -9.42
N ARG A 278 11.31 6.06 -9.00
CA ARG A 278 10.60 7.33 -8.78
C ARG A 278 10.51 7.59 -7.28
N SER A 279 11.53 8.22 -6.70
CA SER A 279 11.63 8.46 -5.25
C SER A 279 10.37 9.07 -4.61
N ARG A 280 9.69 10.00 -5.31
CA ARG A 280 8.42 10.59 -4.83
C ARG A 280 7.28 9.58 -4.70
N LYS A 281 7.24 8.58 -5.58
CA LYS A 281 6.23 7.52 -5.60
C LYS A 281 6.70 6.23 -4.91
N ASP A 282 7.99 6.16 -4.56
CA ASP A 282 8.62 5.02 -3.90
C ASP A 282 8.41 3.70 -4.66
N ARG A 283 8.50 3.77 -5.99
CA ARG A 283 8.28 2.65 -6.91
C ARG A 283 9.04 2.85 -8.22
N TYR A 284 9.27 1.78 -8.97
CA TYR A 284 9.76 1.87 -10.35
C TYR A 284 8.67 2.34 -11.32
N THR A 285 9.07 2.88 -12.48
CA THR A 285 8.11 3.22 -13.56
C THR A 285 7.37 1.95 -14.03
N TYR A 286 8.13 0.89 -14.32
CA TYR A 286 7.64 -0.45 -14.64
C TYR A 286 8.49 -1.51 -13.94
N GLU A 287 7.89 -2.67 -13.71
CA GLU A 287 8.57 -3.90 -13.31
C GLU A 287 8.30 -4.95 -14.41
N PRO A 288 9.21 -5.90 -14.68
CA PRO A 288 9.20 -6.69 -15.92
C PRO A 288 8.18 -7.84 -15.91
N TYR A 289 6.97 -7.57 -15.43
CA TYR A 289 5.82 -8.46 -15.39
C TYR A 289 4.61 -7.72 -15.94
N GLY A 290 3.79 -8.34 -16.78
CA GLY A 290 2.64 -7.64 -17.35
C GLY A 290 1.62 -8.52 -18.04
N ILE A 291 0.49 -7.91 -18.38
CA ILE A 291 -0.55 -8.50 -19.23
C ILE A 291 -0.60 -7.70 -20.53
N ALA A 292 -0.31 -8.36 -21.64
CA ALA A 292 -0.39 -7.81 -22.99
C ALA A 292 -1.71 -8.24 -23.64
N ILE A 293 -2.47 -7.30 -24.19
CA ILE A 293 -3.75 -7.57 -24.87
C ILE A 293 -3.73 -6.91 -26.24
N ALA A 294 -4.17 -7.63 -27.27
CA ALA A 294 -4.18 -7.16 -28.65
C ALA A 294 -4.88 -5.80 -28.73
N ARG A 295 -4.22 -4.81 -29.34
CA ARG A 295 -4.69 -3.43 -29.37
C ARG A 295 -6.07 -3.32 -30.02
N GLY A 296 -6.23 -3.93 -31.19
CA GLY A 296 -7.51 -3.92 -31.91
C GLY A 296 -8.66 -4.50 -31.06
N TYR A 297 -8.39 -5.50 -30.22
CA TYR A 297 -9.40 -6.03 -29.31
C TYR A 297 -9.70 -5.05 -28.16
N MET A 298 -8.69 -4.43 -27.57
CA MET A 298 -8.88 -3.41 -26.53
C MET A 298 -9.69 -2.19 -27.03
N GLU A 299 -9.51 -1.78 -28.29
CA GLU A 299 -10.32 -0.74 -28.92
C GLU A 299 -11.81 -1.13 -28.97
N THR A 300 -12.13 -2.39 -29.26
CA THR A 300 -13.53 -2.88 -29.23
C THR A 300 -14.15 -2.86 -27.83
N LEU A 301 -13.31 -2.92 -26.79
CA LEU A 301 -13.73 -2.77 -25.38
C LEU A 301 -13.80 -1.30 -24.93
N GLY A 302 -13.55 -0.34 -25.83
CA GLY A 302 -13.59 1.08 -25.54
C GLY A 302 -12.29 1.64 -24.94
N ALA A 303 -11.18 0.90 -25.01
CA ALA A 303 -9.89 1.46 -24.67
C ALA A 303 -9.49 2.56 -25.66
N ARG A 304 -8.94 3.67 -25.16
CA ARG A 304 -8.54 4.81 -25.98
C ARG A 304 -7.17 5.35 -25.55
N PRO A 305 -6.42 5.98 -26.45
CA PRO A 305 -5.19 6.67 -26.10
C PRO A 305 -5.49 7.85 -25.18
N VAL A 306 -4.57 8.12 -24.26
CA VAL A 306 -4.66 9.24 -23.34
C VAL A 306 -4.35 10.57 -24.04
N VAL A 307 -5.17 11.58 -23.78
CA VAL A 307 -5.01 12.96 -24.25
C VAL A 307 -4.23 13.77 -23.21
N TYR A 308 -3.08 14.32 -23.62
CA TYR A 308 -2.24 15.11 -22.74
C TYR A 308 -2.48 16.61 -22.92
N GLY A 309 -2.95 17.29 -21.88
CA GLY A 309 -3.26 18.73 -21.93
C GLY A 309 -3.04 19.48 -20.62
N GLY A 310 -3.43 20.75 -20.62
CA GLY A 310 -3.51 21.66 -19.47
C GLY A 310 -4.90 21.71 -18.84
N ASP A 311 -5.11 22.67 -17.93
CA ASP A 311 -6.40 22.80 -17.24
C ASP A 311 -7.54 23.22 -18.18
N GLU A 312 -7.27 24.16 -19.10
CA GLU A 312 -8.23 24.61 -20.11
C GLU A 312 -8.68 23.44 -21.01
N ASP A 313 -7.74 22.61 -21.48
CA ASP A 313 -8.06 21.42 -22.28
C ASP A 313 -9.01 20.47 -21.54
N TYR A 314 -8.83 20.30 -20.22
CA TYR A 314 -9.69 19.42 -19.43
C TYR A 314 -11.10 19.99 -19.22
N ASP A 315 -11.18 21.31 -18.99
CA ASP A 315 -12.45 21.97 -18.71
C ASP A 315 -13.34 22.02 -19.97
N ASP A 316 -12.73 22.08 -21.16
CA ASP A 316 -13.40 22.05 -22.46
C ASP A 316 -13.77 20.63 -22.94
N MET A 317 -13.24 19.56 -22.31
CA MET A 317 -13.55 18.17 -22.69
C MET A 317 -14.96 17.74 -22.28
N TYR A 318 -15.59 16.92 -23.12
CA TYR A 318 -16.81 16.21 -22.75
C TYR A 318 -16.55 15.24 -21.59
N ASP A 319 -17.56 15.03 -20.73
CA ASP A 319 -17.41 14.18 -19.54
C ASP A 319 -17.02 12.74 -19.87
N GLU A 320 -17.43 12.24 -21.03
CA GLU A 320 -17.05 10.92 -21.55
C GLU A 320 -15.58 10.80 -21.97
N ASP A 321 -14.92 11.92 -22.28
CA ASP A 321 -13.51 11.96 -22.67
C ASP A 321 -12.58 12.18 -21.47
N LYS A 322 -13.08 12.77 -20.37
CA LYS A 322 -12.28 13.09 -19.17
C LYS A 322 -11.52 11.91 -18.56
N PRO A 323 -12.02 10.65 -18.56
CA PRO A 323 -11.25 9.50 -18.09
C PRO A 323 -9.92 9.29 -18.85
N PHE A 324 -9.87 9.74 -20.10
CA PHE A 324 -8.72 9.61 -20.99
C PHE A 324 -7.79 10.84 -20.93
N PHE A 325 -8.05 11.83 -20.07
CA PHE A 325 -7.17 12.97 -19.91
C PHE A 325 -6.00 12.69 -18.96
N GLN A 326 -4.82 13.22 -19.29
CA GLN A 326 -3.67 13.26 -18.39
C GLN A 326 -3.02 14.64 -18.43
N PHE A 327 -2.78 15.22 -17.25
CA PHE A 327 -2.08 16.49 -17.19
C PHE A 327 -0.65 16.35 -17.75
N ARG A 328 -0.30 17.17 -18.74
CA ARG A 328 1.01 17.12 -19.42
C ARG A 328 2.18 17.31 -18.45
N GLY A 329 1.94 18.02 -17.34
CA GLY A 329 2.98 18.36 -16.36
C GLY A 329 3.93 19.44 -16.88
N ARG A 330 4.75 20.02 -16.00
CA ARG A 330 5.70 21.09 -16.35
C ARG A 330 6.81 20.67 -17.33
N GLU A 331 7.04 19.37 -17.53
CA GLU A 331 8.15 18.86 -18.36
C GLU A 331 7.76 17.74 -19.36
N GLY A 332 6.47 17.51 -19.63
CA GLY A 332 6.03 16.57 -20.68
C GLY A 332 6.52 15.11 -20.53
N ARG A 333 7.05 14.71 -19.37
CA ARG A 333 7.74 13.42 -19.16
C ARG A 333 6.85 12.19 -19.33
N TRP A 334 5.53 12.36 -19.31
CA TRP A 334 4.53 11.29 -19.37
C TRP A 334 4.11 10.93 -20.79
N VAL A 335 4.25 11.86 -21.76
CA VAL A 335 3.89 11.63 -23.18
C VAL A 335 4.67 10.44 -23.78
N LYS A 336 5.85 10.15 -23.24
CA LYS A 336 6.70 9.05 -23.69
C LYS A 336 6.12 7.67 -23.41
N GLU A 337 5.14 7.53 -22.53
CA GLU A 337 4.60 6.23 -22.13
C GLU A 337 3.53 5.71 -23.10
N ASN A 338 3.14 6.51 -24.12
CA ASN A 338 2.06 6.19 -25.07
C ASN A 338 0.87 5.51 -24.35
N GLU A 339 0.40 6.17 -23.28
CA GLU A 339 -0.59 5.60 -22.36
C GLU A 339 -1.94 5.43 -23.05
N TRP A 340 -2.58 4.30 -22.79
CA TRP A 340 -3.97 3.99 -23.11
C TRP A 340 -4.73 3.72 -21.82
N ARG A 341 -6.02 3.98 -21.83
CA ARG A 341 -6.91 3.64 -20.71
C ARG A 341 -8.13 2.89 -21.18
N ILE A 342 -8.64 2.03 -20.33
CA ILE A 342 -9.99 1.49 -20.39
C ILE A 342 -10.71 1.84 -19.08
N PRO A 343 -11.91 2.42 -19.11
CA PRO A 343 -12.69 2.68 -17.90
C PRO A 343 -13.12 1.38 -17.21
N GLY A 344 -13.04 1.35 -15.88
CA GLY A 344 -13.46 0.19 -15.09
C GLY A 344 -12.50 -1.01 -15.13
N ASP A 345 -12.87 -2.06 -14.42
CA ASP A 345 -12.08 -3.29 -14.30
C ASP A 345 -12.01 -4.03 -15.64
N LEU A 346 -10.88 -4.68 -15.90
CA LEU A 346 -10.69 -5.49 -17.10
C LEU A 346 -10.74 -6.98 -16.76
N ARG A 347 -11.81 -7.65 -17.22
CA ARG A 347 -12.05 -9.09 -17.01
C ARG A 347 -11.31 -9.91 -18.05
N LEU A 348 -10.27 -10.62 -17.61
CA LEU A 348 -9.39 -11.40 -18.47
C LEU A 348 -10.06 -12.65 -19.06
N GLY A 349 -11.05 -13.22 -18.35
CA GLY A 349 -11.80 -14.38 -18.84
C GLY A 349 -12.73 -14.08 -20.02
N GLU A 350 -12.99 -12.80 -20.32
CA GLU A 350 -13.81 -12.37 -21.46
C GLU A 350 -12.99 -12.17 -22.74
N ILE A 351 -11.65 -12.19 -22.63
CA ILE A 351 -10.73 -11.99 -23.74
C ILE A 351 -10.62 -13.28 -24.55
N PRO A 352 -10.86 -13.26 -25.88
CA PRO A 352 -10.69 -14.45 -26.71
C PRO A 352 -9.26 -14.98 -26.69
N LYS A 353 -9.13 -16.30 -26.76
CA LYS A 353 -7.82 -16.97 -26.88
C LYS A 353 -7.02 -16.38 -28.06
N GLY A 354 -5.73 -16.15 -27.83
CA GLY A 354 -4.84 -15.51 -28.80
C GLY A 354 -4.85 -13.98 -28.80
N ASN A 355 -5.79 -13.33 -28.11
CA ASN A 355 -5.80 -11.87 -27.95
C ASN A 355 -5.10 -11.38 -26.68
N ALA A 356 -4.57 -12.27 -25.83
CA ALA A 356 -3.84 -11.90 -24.63
C ALA A 356 -2.63 -12.81 -24.38
N ALA A 357 -1.59 -12.21 -23.80
CA ALA A 357 -0.39 -12.90 -23.37
C ALA A 357 0.11 -12.36 -22.03
N VAL A 358 0.77 -13.22 -21.27
CA VAL A 358 1.46 -12.88 -20.04
C VAL A 358 2.92 -12.55 -20.36
N VAL A 359 3.40 -11.40 -19.93
CA VAL A 359 4.78 -10.94 -20.14
C VAL A 359 5.59 -11.16 -18.85
N VAL A 360 6.72 -11.86 -18.95
CA VAL A 360 7.57 -12.23 -17.80
C VAL A 360 9.06 -11.99 -18.08
N PRO A 361 9.92 -11.78 -17.06
CA PRO A 361 11.31 -11.41 -17.29
C PRO A 361 12.17 -12.54 -17.87
N ASP A 362 11.95 -13.78 -17.42
CA ASP A 362 12.82 -14.93 -17.68
C ASP A 362 12.05 -16.26 -17.68
N ALA A 363 12.78 -17.35 -17.95
CA ALA A 363 12.22 -18.69 -18.03
C ALA A 363 11.67 -19.20 -16.68
N ALA A 364 12.33 -18.86 -15.56
CA ALA A 364 11.87 -19.27 -14.23
C ALA A 364 10.51 -18.63 -13.89
N ALA A 365 10.36 -17.33 -14.20
CA ALA A 365 9.09 -16.64 -14.07
C ALA A 365 8.01 -17.21 -15.02
N SER A 366 8.40 -17.63 -16.22
CA SER A 366 7.48 -18.31 -17.16
C SER A 366 6.98 -19.62 -16.60
N GLU A 367 7.85 -20.47 -16.05
CA GLU A 367 7.48 -21.76 -15.47
C GLU A 367 6.51 -21.57 -14.31
N LYS A 368 6.79 -20.61 -13.41
CA LYS A 368 5.92 -20.30 -12.27
C LYS A 368 4.53 -19.82 -12.70
N THR A 369 4.44 -18.99 -13.74
CA THR A 369 3.18 -18.34 -14.16
C THR A 369 2.34 -19.16 -15.13
N ALA A 370 2.94 -20.15 -15.81
CA ALA A 370 2.28 -20.92 -16.86
C ALA A 370 0.96 -21.60 -16.44
N PRO A 371 0.84 -22.25 -15.27
CA PRO A 371 -0.42 -22.88 -14.87
C PRO A 371 -1.60 -21.89 -14.83
N LEU A 372 -1.35 -20.67 -14.32
CA LEU A 372 -2.37 -19.62 -14.22
C LEU A 372 -2.68 -18.99 -15.59
N ALA A 373 -1.66 -18.73 -16.39
CA ALA A 373 -1.82 -18.18 -17.74
C ALA A 373 -2.63 -19.12 -18.65
N HIS A 374 -2.31 -20.43 -18.64
CA HIS A 374 -2.99 -21.43 -19.44
C HIS A 374 -4.46 -21.62 -19.03
N LYS A 375 -4.79 -21.46 -17.74
CA LYS A 375 -6.17 -21.49 -17.24
C LYS A 375 -7.04 -20.40 -17.89
N LEU A 376 -6.44 -19.24 -18.19
CA LEU A 376 -7.09 -18.12 -18.88
C LEU A 376 -6.92 -18.18 -20.41
N GLY A 377 -6.27 -19.21 -20.95
CA GLY A 377 -6.03 -19.35 -22.39
C GLY A 377 -5.07 -18.31 -22.97
N MET A 378 -4.12 -17.83 -22.15
CA MET A 378 -3.11 -16.85 -22.52
C MET A 378 -1.79 -17.52 -22.87
N ASP A 379 -1.10 -16.98 -23.87
CA ASP A 379 0.29 -17.33 -24.18
C ASP A 379 1.24 -16.65 -23.20
N ILE A 380 2.51 -17.07 -23.19
CA ILE A 380 3.56 -16.43 -22.36
C ILE A 380 4.67 -15.88 -23.24
N VAL A 381 5.03 -14.63 -22.99
CA VAL A 381 6.12 -13.90 -23.64
C VAL A 381 7.25 -13.70 -22.63
N VAL A 382 8.38 -14.35 -22.88
CA VAL A 382 9.60 -14.20 -22.08
C VAL A 382 10.47 -13.08 -22.65
N LEU A 383 10.77 -12.06 -21.84
CA LEU A 383 11.54 -10.89 -22.27
C LEU A 383 13.02 -11.21 -22.48
N ASN A 384 13.63 -11.99 -21.60
CA ASN A 384 15.01 -12.43 -21.71
C ASN A 384 15.14 -13.96 -21.59
N PRO A 385 15.18 -14.69 -22.71
CA PRO A 385 15.30 -16.16 -22.67
C PRO A 385 16.71 -16.67 -22.32
N ARG A 386 17.70 -15.78 -22.11
CA ARG A 386 19.12 -16.17 -21.94
C ARG A 386 19.62 -16.23 -20.48
N ILE A 387 18.74 -16.05 -19.50
CA ILE A 387 19.07 -16.23 -18.08
C ILE A 387 18.55 -17.62 -17.69
N ILE A 388 19.42 -18.62 -17.77
CA ILE A 388 19.23 -19.96 -17.19
C ILE A 388 20.40 -20.19 -16.23
#